data_AF-A0A257YFU4-F1
#
_entry.id   AF-A0A257YFU4-F1
#
_cell.length_a   1.000
_cell.length_b   1.000
_cell.length_c   1.000
_cell.angle_alpha   90.00
_cell.angle_beta   90.00
_cell.angle_gamma   90.00
#
_symmetry.space_group_name_H-M   'P 1'
#
loop_
_entity.id
_entity.type
_entity.pdbx_description
1 polymer ?
#
loop_
_entity_poly.entity_id
_entity_poly.type
_entity_poly.pdbx_seq_one_letter_code
_entity_poly.pdbx_strand_id
1 'polypeptide(L)'
;MAALFVAAPACSQTAPERPALGLLGTIPIFWGEAAGPAEALAGSADHWARPQLEQTFALRPLDVLDAASLAGLERLLLAQPRALSPAENVALDAWVRGGGHLLLFADPLLTGESRFAIGDRRRPQDVALLSPILARWGLRLTFAEDQQQGFSVRDVAGIPVPLNLPGRFEGDGSCALAGDGVLARCRIGAGEVTVLADAALLDLHERHPAAPAALERLTAAAFAHGPAQDRNYPP
;
A
#
# COMPACT_ATOMS: atom_id res chain seq x y z
N MET A 1 -36.59 48.97 28.05
CA MET A 1 -36.31 47.94 27.02
C MET A 1 -34.81 47.77 26.89
N ALA A 2 -34.21 46.85 27.63
CA ALA A 2 -32.82 46.43 27.43
C ALA A 2 -32.84 44.99 26.91
N ALA A 3 -32.37 44.79 25.68
CA ALA A 3 -32.33 43.49 25.02
C ALA A 3 -31.08 42.72 25.47
N LEU A 4 -31.27 41.53 26.03
CA LEU A 4 -30.22 40.55 26.24
C LEU A 4 -29.90 39.88 24.90
N PHE A 5 -28.66 40.00 24.45
CA PHE A 5 -28.11 39.14 23.40
C PHE A 5 -27.59 37.85 24.04
N VAL A 6 -28.20 36.72 23.69
CA VAL A 6 -27.68 35.39 24.02
C VAL A 6 -26.73 34.98 22.89
N ALA A 7 -25.45 34.88 23.19
CA ALA A 7 -24.45 34.33 22.27
C ALA A 7 -24.62 32.81 22.20
N ALA A 8 -24.87 32.28 21.00
CA ALA A 8 -24.91 30.85 20.75
C ALA A 8 -23.49 30.25 20.80
N PRO A 9 -23.31 29.03 21.34
CA PRO A 9 -22.01 28.39 21.38
C PRO A 9 -21.60 27.98 19.96
N ALA A 10 -20.40 28.38 19.54
CA ALA A 10 -19.80 27.85 18.32
C ALA A 10 -19.51 26.35 18.53
N CYS A 11 -20.17 25.49 17.77
CA CYS A 11 -19.78 24.08 17.68
C CYS A 11 -18.41 24.00 17.01
N SER A 12 -17.37 23.72 17.78
CA SER A 12 -16.09 23.26 17.25
C SER A 12 -16.32 21.90 16.60
N GLN A 13 -16.41 21.86 15.27
CA GLN A 13 -16.39 20.61 14.52
C GLN A 13 -14.96 20.06 14.60
N THR A 14 -14.73 19.08 15.47
CA THR A 14 -13.49 18.30 15.45
C THR A 14 -13.41 17.62 14.09
N ALA A 15 -12.40 17.95 13.29
CA ALA A 15 -12.17 17.27 12.02
C ALA A 15 -12.08 15.75 12.29
N PRO A 16 -12.73 14.90 11.47
CA PRO A 16 -12.66 13.46 11.66
C PRO A 16 -11.20 13.01 11.62
N GLU A 17 -10.79 12.22 12.62
CA GLU A 17 -9.44 11.71 12.73
C GLU A 17 -9.17 10.75 11.55
N ARG A 18 -8.06 10.97 10.84
CA ARG A 18 -7.68 10.16 9.68
C ARG A 18 -7.47 8.69 10.13
N PRO A 19 -8.02 7.69 9.43
CA PRO A 19 -7.81 6.29 9.77
C PRO A 19 -6.33 5.93 9.75
N ALA A 20 -5.89 5.10 10.72
CA ALA A 20 -4.53 4.61 10.77
C ALA A 20 -4.23 3.66 9.60
N LEU A 21 -3.07 3.82 8.97
CA LEU A 21 -2.54 2.94 7.93
C LEU A 21 -1.15 2.45 8.33
N GLY A 22 -1.02 1.16 8.59
CA GLY A 22 0.27 0.51 8.75
C GLY A 22 1.05 0.53 7.44
N LEU A 23 2.35 0.78 7.50
CA LEU A 23 3.21 0.82 6.32
C LEU A 23 4.50 0.04 6.57
N LEU A 24 4.78 -0.96 5.75
CA LEU A 24 6.04 -1.72 5.77
C LEU A 24 6.48 -2.01 4.33
N GLY A 25 7.77 -1.87 4.04
CA GLY A 25 8.26 -2.05 2.68
C GLY A 25 9.73 -1.77 2.55
N THR A 26 10.33 -2.22 1.45
CA THR A 26 11.71 -1.84 1.10
C THR A 26 11.73 -0.57 0.25
N ILE A 27 10.61 -0.22 -0.40
CA ILE A 27 10.43 1.10 -1.01
C ILE A 27 10.26 2.13 0.13
N PRO A 28 11.13 3.15 0.22
CA PRO A 28 11.23 3.99 1.41
C PRO A 28 10.17 5.10 1.40
N ILE A 29 8.88 4.75 1.40
CA ILE A 29 7.78 5.72 1.35
C ILE A 29 7.84 6.68 2.55
N PHE A 30 8.04 6.18 3.77
CA PHE A 30 7.95 7.03 4.97
C PHE A 30 9.20 7.91 5.16
N TRP A 31 10.38 7.32 5.02
CA TRP A 31 11.66 7.96 5.37
C TRP A 31 12.41 8.52 4.17
N GLY A 32 11.94 8.23 2.96
CA GLY A 32 12.65 8.57 1.75
C GLY A 32 14.00 7.85 1.64
N GLU A 33 14.74 8.17 0.59
CA GLU A 33 16.15 7.80 0.54
C GLU A 33 16.98 8.90 1.23
N ALA A 34 16.92 9.08 2.55
CA ALA A 34 17.74 10.06 3.28
C ALA A 34 19.06 9.44 3.80
N ALA A 35 20.23 10.05 3.57
CA ALA A 35 21.55 9.39 3.81
C ALA A 35 21.95 9.40 5.29
N GLY A 36 21.33 10.30 6.04
CA GLY A 36 21.43 10.42 7.48
C GLY A 36 20.37 11.35 8.05
N PRO A 37 20.37 11.56 9.38
CA PRO A 37 19.34 12.33 10.08
C PRO A 37 19.19 13.77 9.58
N ALA A 38 20.28 14.41 9.14
CA ALA A 38 20.25 15.79 8.65
C ALA A 38 19.44 15.95 7.35
N GLU A 39 19.57 15.00 6.42
CA GLU A 39 18.78 15.00 5.16
C GLU A 39 17.31 14.66 5.42
N ALA A 40 17.03 13.74 6.35
CA ALA A 40 15.67 13.40 6.74
C ALA A 40 14.95 14.62 7.36
N LEU A 41 15.65 15.45 8.15
CA LEU A 41 15.11 16.69 8.70
C LEU A 41 14.95 17.80 7.65
N ALA A 42 15.73 17.76 6.57
CA ALA A 42 15.64 18.71 5.47
C ALA A 42 14.55 18.38 4.45
N GLY A 43 13.94 17.18 4.51
CA GLY A 43 12.90 16.71 3.58
C GLY A 43 13.39 16.50 2.14
N SER A 44 14.71 16.52 1.92
CA SER A 44 15.32 16.55 0.58
C SER A 44 15.31 15.19 -0.14
N ALA A 45 14.75 14.15 0.49
CA ALA A 45 14.65 12.80 -0.07
C ALA A 45 13.26 12.18 0.11
N ASP A 46 12.25 12.98 0.45
CA ASP A 46 10.92 12.50 0.78
C ASP A 46 10.26 11.83 -0.42
N HIS A 47 9.63 10.68 -0.16
CA HIS A 47 8.92 9.94 -1.18
C HIS A 47 7.58 10.61 -1.51
N TRP A 48 7.30 10.87 -2.79
CA TRP A 48 6.08 11.56 -3.23
C TRP A 48 4.78 10.89 -2.76
N ALA A 49 4.79 9.57 -2.60
CA ALA A 49 3.62 8.80 -2.15
C ALA A 49 3.24 9.11 -0.69
N ARG A 50 4.18 9.54 0.17
CA ARG A 50 3.90 9.85 1.57
C ARG A 50 2.91 10.99 1.75
N PRO A 51 3.19 12.23 1.27
CA PRO A 51 2.24 13.34 1.44
C PRO A 51 0.91 13.05 0.76
N GLN A 52 0.87 12.17 -0.24
CA GLN A 52 -0.37 11.75 -0.88
C GLN A 52 -1.19 10.79 0.01
N LEU A 53 -0.57 9.76 0.58
CA LEU A 53 -1.26 8.85 1.51
C LEU A 53 -1.70 9.59 2.78
N GLU A 54 -0.90 10.55 3.25
CA GLU A 54 -1.23 11.37 4.41
C GLU A 54 -2.47 12.26 4.18
N GLN A 55 -2.93 12.49 2.95
CA GLN A 55 -4.20 13.20 2.70
C GLN A 55 -5.40 12.45 3.30
N THR A 56 -5.34 11.12 3.33
CA THR A 56 -6.45 10.27 3.77
C THR A 56 -6.13 9.50 5.05
N PHE A 57 -4.87 9.16 5.29
CA PHE A 57 -4.47 8.25 6.37
C PHE A 57 -3.53 8.89 7.39
N ALA A 58 -3.59 8.40 8.62
CA ALA A 58 -2.53 8.60 9.62
C ALA A 58 -1.52 7.45 9.47
N LEU A 59 -0.36 7.73 8.84
CA LEU A 59 0.64 6.70 8.56
C LEU A 59 1.35 6.21 9.83
N ARG A 60 1.43 4.90 9.98
CA ARG A 60 2.18 4.21 11.05
C ARG A 60 3.26 3.32 10.43
N PRO A 61 4.53 3.75 10.36
CA PRO A 61 5.60 2.91 9.85
C PRO A 61 5.81 1.70 10.78
N LEU A 62 6.06 0.52 10.19
CA LEU A 62 6.31 -0.74 10.88
C LEU A 62 7.61 -1.36 10.34
N ASP A 63 8.39 -1.95 11.24
CA ASP A 63 9.64 -2.67 10.90
C ASP A 63 9.49 -4.20 10.98
N VAL A 64 8.44 -4.68 11.64
CA VAL A 64 8.12 -6.10 11.85
C VAL A 64 6.60 -6.31 11.78
N LEU A 65 6.17 -7.51 11.40
CA LEU A 65 4.77 -7.93 11.44
C LEU A 65 4.54 -8.95 12.56
N ASP A 66 4.04 -8.49 13.70
CA ASP A 66 3.65 -9.32 14.83
C ASP A 66 2.32 -8.85 15.44
N ALA A 67 1.80 -9.58 16.43
CA ALA A 67 0.52 -9.24 17.03
C ALA A 67 0.51 -7.83 17.68
N ALA A 68 1.63 -7.39 18.24
CA ALA A 68 1.72 -6.09 18.91
C ALA A 68 1.78 -4.93 17.91
N SER A 69 2.62 -5.06 16.88
CA SER A 69 2.79 -4.09 15.80
C SER A 69 1.58 -4.02 14.86
N LEU A 70 0.72 -5.04 14.82
CA LEU A 70 -0.54 -5.04 14.05
C LEU A 70 -1.76 -4.67 14.90
N ALA A 71 -1.63 -4.62 16.23
CA ALA A 71 -2.74 -4.28 17.12
C ALA A 71 -3.33 -2.89 16.78
N GLY A 72 -4.65 -2.83 16.73
CA GLY A 72 -5.42 -1.62 16.43
C GLY A 72 -5.35 -1.14 14.98
N LEU A 73 -4.64 -1.86 14.07
CA LEU A 73 -4.68 -1.55 12.64
C LEU A 73 -5.78 -2.33 11.95
N GLU A 74 -6.55 -1.62 11.13
CA GLU A 74 -7.51 -2.20 10.19
C GLU A 74 -6.94 -2.27 8.78
N ARG A 75 -5.93 -1.44 8.47
CA ARG A 75 -5.40 -1.23 7.12
C ARG A 75 -3.87 -1.34 7.15
N LEU A 76 -3.35 -2.08 6.18
CA LEU A 76 -1.92 -2.29 6.00
C LEU A 76 -1.56 -2.09 4.52
N LEU A 77 -0.52 -1.31 4.25
CA LEU A 77 0.10 -1.20 2.93
C LEU A 77 1.50 -1.82 3.00
N LEU A 78 1.74 -2.84 2.18
CA LEU A 78 3.04 -3.44 1.99
C LEU A 78 3.63 -3.03 0.63
N ALA A 79 4.75 -2.31 0.63
CA ALA A 79 5.38 -1.80 -0.58
C ALA A 79 6.69 -2.53 -0.86
N GLN A 80 6.66 -3.56 -1.72
CA GLN A 80 7.80 -4.43 -2.00
C GLN A 80 8.50 -4.88 -0.71
N PRO A 81 7.80 -5.58 0.21
CA PRO A 81 8.39 -5.97 1.47
C PRO A 81 9.53 -6.97 1.25
N ARG A 82 10.47 -6.98 2.18
CA ARG A 82 11.47 -8.05 2.25
C ARG A 82 10.81 -9.41 2.46
N ALA A 83 11.59 -10.48 2.25
CA ALA A 83 11.20 -11.82 2.67
C ALA A 83 10.70 -11.81 4.13
N LEU A 84 9.45 -12.22 4.34
CA LEU A 84 8.85 -12.32 5.66
C LEU A 84 9.36 -13.56 6.38
N SER A 85 9.65 -13.44 7.67
CA SER A 85 9.97 -14.60 8.50
C SER A 85 8.75 -15.51 8.66
N PRO A 86 8.91 -16.79 9.04
CA PRO A 86 7.76 -17.67 9.29
C PRO A 86 6.76 -17.09 10.30
N ALA A 87 7.24 -16.46 11.36
CA ALA A 87 6.39 -15.82 12.37
C ALA A 87 5.57 -14.66 11.79
N GLU A 88 6.18 -13.84 10.93
CA GLU A 88 5.50 -12.72 10.28
C GLU A 88 4.47 -13.19 9.25
N ASN A 89 4.76 -14.25 8.49
CA ASN A 89 3.77 -14.85 7.59
C ASN A 89 2.52 -15.31 8.38
N VAL A 90 2.72 -15.95 9.54
CA VAL A 90 1.62 -16.39 10.40
C VAL A 90 0.87 -15.20 11.00
N ALA A 91 1.57 -14.19 11.51
CA ALA A 91 0.95 -13.01 12.09
C ALA A 91 0.13 -12.23 11.07
N LEU A 92 0.67 -12.04 9.86
CA LEU A 92 -0.02 -11.37 8.75
C LEU A 92 -1.28 -12.15 8.33
N ASP A 93 -1.17 -13.47 8.12
CA ASP A 93 -2.33 -14.30 7.78
C ASP A 93 -3.41 -14.25 8.85
N ALA A 94 -3.02 -14.35 10.13
CA ALA A 94 -3.95 -14.29 11.25
C ALA A 94 -4.66 -12.93 11.33
N TRP A 95 -3.92 -11.84 11.12
CA TRP A 95 -4.47 -10.48 11.13
C TRP A 95 -5.46 -10.25 9.97
N VAL A 96 -5.10 -10.66 8.73
CA VAL A 96 -6.03 -10.59 7.59
C VAL A 96 -7.27 -11.44 7.88
N ARG A 97 -7.11 -12.69 8.32
CA ARG A 97 -8.25 -13.57 8.67
C ARG A 97 -9.16 -12.96 9.74
N GLY A 98 -8.58 -12.18 10.64
CA GLY A 98 -9.28 -11.45 11.70
C GLY A 98 -10.03 -10.20 11.25
N GLY A 99 -9.94 -9.80 9.98
CA GLY A 99 -10.63 -8.61 9.44
C GLY A 99 -9.71 -7.52 8.91
N GLY A 100 -8.40 -7.74 8.90
CA GLY A 100 -7.45 -6.79 8.33
C GLY A 100 -7.59 -6.65 6.81
N HIS A 101 -7.42 -5.42 6.30
CA HIS A 101 -7.38 -5.11 4.87
C HIS A 101 -5.96 -4.80 4.43
N LEU A 102 -5.44 -5.60 3.49
CA LEU A 102 -4.08 -5.46 2.97
C LEU A 102 -4.09 -4.95 1.53
N LEU A 103 -3.30 -3.91 1.26
CA LEU A 103 -2.83 -3.56 -0.09
C LEU A 103 -1.35 -3.92 -0.21
N LEU A 104 -1.00 -4.81 -1.12
CA LEU A 104 0.37 -5.27 -1.33
C LEU A 104 0.83 -4.95 -2.76
N PHE A 105 1.98 -4.30 -2.88
CA PHE A 105 2.72 -4.14 -4.13
C PHE A 105 3.87 -5.16 -4.13
N ALA A 106 3.85 -6.09 -5.07
CA ALA A 106 4.79 -7.20 -5.17
C ALA A 106 5.29 -7.33 -6.61
N ASP A 107 6.47 -6.75 -6.85
CA ASP A 107 7.12 -6.70 -8.14
C ASP A 107 8.11 -7.87 -8.30
N PRO A 108 7.97 -8.72 -9.34
CA PRO A 108 8.95 -9.76 -9.61
C PRO A 108 10.26 -9.24 -10.21
N LEU A 109 10.29 -8.01 -10.73
CA LEU A 109 11.47 -7.38 -11.33
C LEU A 109 11.40 -5.85 -11.21
N LEU A 110 11.62 -5.34 -10.00
CA LEU A 110 11.62 -3.91 -9.73
C LEU A 110 12.83 -3.25 -10.42
N THR A 111 12.57 -2.40 -11.40
CA THR A 111 13.62 -1.73 -12.19
C THR A 111 14.06 -0.37 -11.65
N GLY A 112 13.53 0.04 -10.50
CA GLY A 112 13.71 1.39 -10.01
C GLY A 112 15.16 1.74 -9.69
N GLU A 113 15.53 2.98 -10.00
CA GLU A 113 16.82 3.49 -9.57
C GLU A 113 16.84 3.60 -8.03
N SER A 114 18.03 3.48 -7.46
CA SER A 114 18.23 3.81 -6.05
C SER A 114 19.63 4.34 -5.90
N ARG A 115 19.76 5.37 -5.07
CA ARG A 115 21.07 5.97 -4.79
C ARG A 115 21.99 5.04 -3.98
N PHE A 116 21.43 3.96 -3.41
CA PHE A 116 22.19 2.98 -2.66
C PHE A 116 22.77 1.90 -3.58
N ALA A 117 24.02 1.53 -3.34
CA ALA A 117 24.71 0.49 -4.10
C ALA A 117 24.07 -0.89 -3.89
N ILE A 118 24.27 -1.79 -4.87
CA ILE A 118 23.83 -3.18 -4.78
C ILE A 118 24.42 -3.82 -3.51
N GLY A 119 23.55 -4.43 -2.70
CA GLY A 119 23.91 -5.06 -1.41
C GLY A 119 23.70 -4.17 -0.17
N ASP A 120 23.42 -2.87 -0.31
CA ASP A 120 22.99 -2.02 0.82
C ASP A 120 21.56 -2.39 1.25
N ARG A 121 21.35 -2.60 2.56
CA ARG A 121 20.05 -3.01 3.12
C ARG A 121 18.94 -1.95 2.94
N ARG A 122 19.30 -0.70 2.67
CA ARG A 122 18.37 0.40 2.44
C ARG A 122 17.92 0.50 0.98
N ARG A 123 18.57 -0.24 0.07
CA ARG A 123 18.13 -0.35 -1.32
C ARG A 123 16.83 -1.16 -1.38
N PRO A 124 15.81 -0.71 -2.14
CA PRO A 124 14.63 -1.53 -2.43
C PRO A 124 15.02 -2.90 -2.98
N GLN A 125 14.24 -3.94 -2.65
CA GLN A 125 14.50 -5.27 -3.18
C GLN A 125 14.02 -5.38 -4.62
N ASP A 126 14.92 -5.89 -5.48
CA ASP A 126 14.66 -6.03 -6.92
C ASP A 126 13.57 -7.09 -7.21
N VAL A 127 13.27 -8.00 -6.27
CA VAL A 127 12.28 -9.08 -6.43
C VAL A 127 11.47 -9.29 -5.15
N ALA A 128 10.15 -9.44 -5.27
CA ALA A 128 9.26 -9.77 -4.17
C ALA A 128 9.39 -11.24 -3.73
N LEU A 129 9.82 -11.46 -2.47
CA LEU A 129 10.02 -12.80 -1.90
C LEU A 129 8.86 -13.22 -0.97
N LEU A 130 7.65 -13.26 -1.52
CA LEU A 130 6.40 -13.49 -0.79
C LEU A 130 5.71 -14.82 -1.10
N SER A 131 6.40 -15.75 -1.76
CA SER A 131 5.84 -17.03 -2.18
C SER A 131 5.11 -17.80 -1.07
N PRO A 132 5.62 -17.88 0.19
CA PRO A 132 4.94 -18.63 1.24
C PRO A 132 3.54 -18.11 1.57
N ILE A 133 3.37 -16.79 1.72
CA ILE A 133 2.08 -16.19 2.06
C ILE A 133 1.14 -16.14 0.85
N LEU A 134 1.66 -15.85 -0.34
CA LEU A 134 0.87 -15.85 -1.57
C LEU A 134 0.30 -17.25 -1.84
N ALA A 135 1.13 -18.30 -1.74
CA ALA A 135 0.67 -19.67 -1.94
C ALA A 135 -0.40 -20.08 -0.92
N ARG A 136 -0.28 -19.62 0.33
CA ARG A 136 -1.29 -19.85 1.37
C ARG A 136 -2.62 -19.17 1.07
N TRP A 137 -2.60 -18.06 0.33
CA TRP A 137 -3.79 -17.37 -0.17
C TRP A 137 -4.24 -17.84 -1.55
N GLY A 138 -3.68 -18.95 -2.05
CA GLY A 138 -4.08 -19.52 -3.35
C GLY A 138 -3.50 -18.78 -4.56
N LEU A 139 -2.48 -17.94 -4.36
CA LEU A 139 -1.83 -17.16 -5.41
C LEU A 139 -0.41 -17.65 -5.71
N ARG A 140 -0.05 -17.59 -6.98
CA ARG A 140 1.32 -17.75 -7.46
C ARG A 140 1.70 -16.56 -8.33
N LEU A 141 2.76 -15.85 -7.95
CA LEU A 141 3.33 -14.78 -8.77
C LEU A 141 4.26 -15.39 -9.83
N THR A 142 4.07 -14.98 -11.08
CA THR A 142 4.87 -15.39 -12.23
C THR A 142 5.36 -14.16 -12.98
N PHE A 143 6.42 -14.31 -13.77
CA PHE A 143 7.00 -13.26 -14.58
C PHE A 143 7.32 -13.79 -15.97
N ALA A 144 6.99 -13.00 -17.00
CA ALA A 144 7.35 -13.30 -18.38
C ALA A 144 8.62 -12.54 -18.76
N GLU A 145 9.66 -13.25 -19.18
CA GLU A 145 10.99 -12.69 -19.47
C GLU A 145 11.06 -11.94 -20.81
N ASP A 146 10.10 -12.16 -21.70
CA ASP A 146 10.03 -11.55 -23.04
C ASP A 146 9.35 -10.18 -23.06
N GLN A 147 9.05 -9.62 -21.90
CA GLN A 147 8.45 -8.30 -21.76
C GLN A 147 9.41 -7.18 -22.17
N GLN A 148 8.86 -6.14 -22.81
CA GLN A 148 9.60 -4.91 -23.10
C GLN A 148 9.57 -3.98 -21.89
N GLN A 149 10.74 -3.46 -21.50
CA GLN A 149 10.85 -2.47 -20.44
C GLN A 149 10.23 -1.14 -20.86
N GLY A 150 9.61 -0.46 -19.91
CA GLY A 150 8.97 0.84 -20.08
C GLY A 150 7.56 0.88 -19.50
N PHE A 151 7.12 2.07 -19.10
CA PHE A 151 5.78 2.24 -18.56
C PHE A 151 4.70 2.00 -19.61
N SER A 152 3.71 1.20 -19.23
CA SER A 152 2.46 1.01 -19.93
C SER A 152 1.31 1.28 -18.96
N VAL A 153 0.40 2.19 -19.31
CA VAL A 153 -0.82 2.38 -18.51
C VAL A 153 -1.83 1.33 -18.93
N ARG A 154 -2.28 0.51 -17.98
CA ARG A 154 -3.31 -0.52 -18.21
C ARG A 154 -4.50 -0.31 -17.29
N ASP A 155 -5.69 -0.66 -17.77
CA ASP A 155 -6.87 -0.73 -16.92
C ASP A 155 -6.82 -1.99 -16.04
N VAL A 156 -6.85 -1.78 -14.74
CA VAL A 156 -6.80 -2.83 -13.73
C VAL A 156 -8.02 -2.66 -12.84
N ALA A 157 -9.10 -3.37 -13.19
CA ALA A 157 -10.40 -3.27 -12.53
C ALA A 157 -10.97 -1.84 -12.52
N GLY A 158 -10.92 -1.14 -13.65
CA GLY A 158 -11.42 0.24 -13.79
C GLY A 158 -10.44 1.30 -13.29
N ILE A 159 -9.23 0.91 -12.91
CA ILE A 159 -8.17 1.82 -12.45
C ILE A 159 -7.06 1.85 -13.50
N PRO A 160 -6.77 3.00 -14.13
CA PRO A 160 -5.61 3.11 -15.00
C PRO A 160 -4.34 3.15 -14.14
N VAL A 161 -3.54 2.09 -14.21
CA VAL A 161 -2.31 1.91 -13.43
C VAL A 161 -1.12 1.93 -14.39
N PRO A 162 -0.11 2.80 -14.18
CA PRO A 162 1.17 2.69 -14.88
C PRO A 162 1.93 1.48 -14.33
N LEU A 163 2.29 0.58 -15.25
CA LEU A 163 2.99 -0.66 -14.96
C LEU A 163 4.28 -0.73 -15.76
N ASN A 164 5.34 -1.30 -15.19
CA ASN A 164 6.62 -1.52 -15.88
C ASN A 164 7.16 -2.90 -15.50
N LEU A 165 7.28 -3.79 -16.50
CA LEU A 165 7.63 -5.20 -16.29
C LEU A 165 6.78 -5.89 -15.18
N PRO A 166 5.45 -5.75 -15.19
CA PRO A 166 4.63 -6.35 -14.15
C PRO A 166 4.71 -7.89 -14.21
N GLY A 167 4.53 -8.50 -13.05
CA GLY A 167 4.22 -9.92 -12.94
C GLY A 167 2.77 -10.24 -13.27
N ARG A 168 2.45 -11.51 -13.11
CA ARG A 168 1.10 -12.05 -13.28
C ARG A 168 0.79 -13.04 -12.19
N PHE A 169 -0.37 -12.90 -11.58
CA PHE A 169 -0.91 -13.88 -10.65
C PHE A 169 -1.62 -15.00 -11.40
N GLU A 170 -1.30 -16.21 -10.98
CA GLU A 170 -2.16 -17.36 -11.19
C GLU A 170 -2.85 -17.70 -9.86
N GLY A 171 -4.16 -17.96 -9.91
CA GLY A 171 -4.97 -18.28 -8.74
C GLY A 171 -5.54 -19.68 -8.80
N ASP A 172 -5.87 -20.26 -7.65
CA ASP A 172 -6.59 -21.54 -7.51
C ASP A 172 -8.13 -21.40 -7.59
N GLY A 173 -8.63 -20.19 -7.86
CA GLY A 173 -10.06 -19.85 -7.90
C GLY A 173 -10.58 -19.15 -6.64
N SER A 174 -9.78 -19.05 -5.57
CA SER A 174 -10.15 -18.34 -4.33
C SER A 174 -10.05 -16.81 -4.42
N CYS A 175 -9.37 -16.30 -5.46
CA CYS A 175 -9.15 -14.88 -5.69
C CYS A 175 -9.74 -14.42 -7.02
N ALA A 176 -10.30 -13.21 -7.04
CA ALA A 176 -10.69 -12.52 -8.26
C ALA A 176 -9.44 -11.88 -8.90
N LEU A 177 -9.15 -12.22 -10.14
CA LEU A 177 -8.03 -11.66 -10.91
C LEU A 177 -8.53 -10.59 -11.89
N ALA A 178 -7.76 -9.52 -12.07
CA ALA A 178 -8.07 -8.42 -13.00
C ALA A 178 -6.79 -7.92 -13.71
N GLY A 179 -6.98 -7.17 -14.80
CA GLY A 179 -5.87 -6.60 -15.60
C GLY A 179 -4.91 -7.68 -16.08
N ASP A 180 -5.43 -8.71 -16.74
CA ASP A 180 -4.68 -9.90 -17.18
C ASP A 180 -3.95 -10.67 -16.07
N GLY A 181 -4.41 -10.52 -14.82
CA GLY A 181 -3.81 -11.17 -13.64
C GLY A 181 -2.77 -10.31 -12.94
N VAL A 182 -2.60 -9.04 -13.31
CA VAL A 182 -1.71 -8.11 -12.60
C VAL A 182 -2.27 -7.75 -11.22
N LEU A 183 -3.60 -7.77 -11.04
CA LEU A 183 -4.23 -7.54 -9.75
C LEU A 183 -4.97 -8.79 -9.28
N ALA A 184 -4.78 -9.15 -8.02
CA ALA A 184 -5.53 -10.18 -7.33
C ALA A 184 -6.27 -9.57 -6.13
N ARG A 185 -7.56 -9.91 -5.97
CA ARG A 185 -8.35 -9.61 -4.77
C ARG A 185 -8.85 -10.91 -4.15
N CYS A 186 -8.47 -11.16 -2.91
CA CYS A 186 -8.78 -12.38 -2.17
C CYS A 186 -9.52 -12.02 -0.88
N ARG A 187 -10.65 -12.69 -0.63
CA ARG A 187 -11.30 -12.64 0.69
C ARG A 187 -10.74 -13.76 1.55
N ILE A 188 -10.04 -13.39 2.62
CA ILE A 188 -9.36 -14.35 3.49
C ILE A 188 -9.95 -14.23 4.89
N GLY A 189 -10.79 -15.19 5.29
CA GLY A 189 -11.54 -15.09 6.54
C GLY A 189 -12.48 -13.88 6.54
N ALA A 190 -12.36 -13.02 7.55
CA ALA A 190 -13.13 -11.78 7.65
C ALA A 190 -12.52 -10.60 6.89
N GLY A 191 -11.24 -10.67 6.52
CA GLY A 191 -10.52 -9.59 5.85
C GLY A 191 -10.35 -9.79 4.36
N GLU A 192 -9.58 -8.88 3.76
CA GLU A 192 -9.36 -8.81 2.32
C GLU A 192 -7.91 -8.49 2.00
N VAL A 193 -7.39 -9.13 0.95
CA VAL A 193 -6.08 -8.86 0.39
C VAL A 193 -6.26 -8.38 -1.05
N THR A 194 -5.74 -7.21 -1.36
CA THR A 194 -5.55 -6.71 -2.73
C THR A 194 -4.05 -6.71 -3.02
N VAL A 195 -3.63 -7.42 -4.06
CA VAL A 195 -2.22 -7.53 -4.47
C VAL A 195 -2.05 -7.02 -5.89
N LEU A 196 -1.10 -6.10 -6.11
CA LEU A 196 -0.64 -5.68 -7.42
C LEU A 196 0.72 -6.35 -7.70
N ALA A 197 0.85 -6.99 -8.85
CA ALA A 197 2.06 -7.70 -9.30
C ALA A 197 3.15 -6.75 -9.84
N ASP A 198 3.23 -5.54 -9.31
CA ASP A 198 4.14 -4.49 -9.75
C ASP A 198 4.30 -3.48 -8.60
N ALA A 199 5.47 -2.86 -8.50
CA ALA A 199 5.74 -1.78 -7.58
C ALA A 199 6.39 -0.55 -8.25
N ALA A 200 6.65 -0.57 -9.56
CA ALA A 200 7.18 0.56 -10.33
C ALA A 200 6.30 1.82 -10.24
N LEU A 201 5.00 1.65 -9.98
CA LEU A 201 4.09 2.75 -9.62
C LEU A 201 4.68 3.63 -8.52
N LEU A 202 5.37 3.02 -7.55
CA LEU A 202 5.94 3.62 -6.34
C LEU A 202 7.41 4.02 -6.51
N ASP A 203 7.91 4.16 -7.73
CA ASP A 203 9.29 4.62 -7.94
C ASP A 203 9.51 6.05 -7.44
N LEU A 204 10.64 6.29 -6.75
CA LEU A 204 11.02 7.59 -6.22
C LEU A 204 11.59 8.53 -7.29
N HIS A 205 12.43 8.00 -8.18
CA HIS A 205 13.24 8.77 -9.14
C HIS A 205 12.55 8.91 -10.49
N GLU A 206 11.79 7.90 -10.91
CA GLU A 206 11.05 7.88 -12.18
C GLU A 206 9.53 7.81 -11.97
N ARG A 207 8.99 8.76 -11.21
CA ARG A 207 7.54 8.82 -10.96
C ARG A 207 6.76 9.08 -12.25
N HIS A 208 5.99 8.09 -12.70
CA HIS A 208 5.06 8.26 -13.80
C HIS A 208 3.94 9.30 -13.48
N PRO A 209 3.51 10.17 -14.42
CA PRO A 209 2.49 11.20 -14.15
C PRO A 209 1.14 10.67 -13.67
N ALA A 210 0.77 9.46 -14.07
CA ALA A 210 -0.48 8.81 -13.64
C ALA A 210 -0.38 8.16 -12.25
N ALA A 211 0.82 8.10 -11.65
CA ALA A 211 1.04 7.35 -10.42
C ALA A 211 0.23 7.86 -9.22
N PRO A 212 0.10 9.18 -9.00
CA PRO A 212 -0.75 9.71 -7.94
C PRO A 212 -2.20 9.20 -8.04
N ALA A 213 -2.87 9.46 -9.15
CA ALA A 213 -4.28 9.07 -9.30
C ALA A 213 -4.49 7.54 -9.25
N ALA A 214 -3.49 6.74 -9.64
CA ALA A 214 -3.54 5.29 -9.48
C ALA A 214 -3.42 4.87 -8.01
N LEU A 215 -2.47 5.41 -7.24
CA LEU A 215 -2.29 5.10 -5.82
C LEU A 215 -3.52 5.45 -4.97
N GLU A 216 -4.12 6.62 -5.23
CA GLU A 216 -5.37 7.04 -4.58
C GLU A 216 -6.51 6.04 -4.84
N ARG A 217 -6.71 5.66 -6.10
CA ARG A 217 -7.76 4.71 -6.47
C ARG A 217 -7.51 3.30 -5.96
N LEU A 218 -6.26 2.84 -5.94
CA LEU A 218 -5.89 1.52 -5.40
C LEU A 218 -6.14 1.46 -3.90
N THR A 219 -5.74 2.49 -3.15
CA THR A 219 -5.99 2.56 -1.70
C THR A 219 -7.48 2.70 -1.38
N ALA A 220 -8.22 3.52 -2.12
CA ALA A 220 -9.67 3.60 -2.00
C ALA A 220 -10.34 2.24 -2.27
N ALA A 221 -9.94 1.55 -3.34
CA ALA A 221 -10.49 0.25 -3.69
C ALA A 221 -10.15 -0.85 -2.67
N ALA A 222 -8.93 -0.86 -2.13
CA ALA A 222 -8.51 -1.86 -1.14
C ALA A 222 -9.14 -1.65 0.25
N PHE A 223 -9.49 -0.40 0.59
CA PHE A 223 -9.93 -0.03 1.94
C PHE A 223 -11.38 0.47 2.03
N ALA A 224 -12.15 0.38 0.95
CA ALA A 224 -13.56 0.81 0.87
C ALA A 224 -14.51 0.09 1.85
N HIS A 225 -14.09 -1.05 2.42
CA HIS A 225 -14.94 -1.92 3.26
C HIS A 225 -14.55 -1.96 4.75
N GLY A 226 -13.75 -1.00 5.25
CA GLY A 226 -13.58 -0.83 6.70
C GLY A 226 -14.90 -0.49 7.40
N PRO A 227 -15.06 -0.78 8.72
CA PRO A 227 -16.33 -0.59 9.41
C PRO A 227 -16.85 0.83 9.19
N ALA A 228 -18.12 0.89 8.80
CA ALA A 228 -18.84 2.06 8.30
C ALA A 228 -18.39 3.39 8.93
N GLN A 229 -17.76 4.25 8.11
CA GLN A 229 -18.06 5.67 8.27
C GLN A 229 -19.52 5.85 7.87
N ASP A 230 -20.32 6.33 8.82
CA ASP A 230 -21.72 6.66 8.65
C ASP A 230 -21.96 7.26 7.26
N ARG A 231 -22.72 6.52 6.44
CA ARG A 231 -23.37 7.04 5.24
C ARG A 231 -24.44 8.04 5.70
N ASN A 232 -24.02 9.25 6.06
CA ASN A 232 -24.90 10.38 6.30
C ASN A 232 -24.40 11.57 5.50
N TYR A 233 -24.78 11.58 4.22
CA TYR A 233 -24.95 12.83 3.47
C TYR A 233 -26.33 12.77 2.81
N PRO A 234 -27.28 13.64 3.22
CA PRO A 234 -28.56 13.78 2.51
C PRO A 234 -28.35 14.57 1.19
N PRO A 235 -29.31 14.48 0.24
CA PRO A 235 -29.13 14.92 -1.15
C PRO A 235 -28.93 16.43 -1.33
#